data_AF-A0A2E2QTB5-F1
#
_entry.id   AF-A0A2E2QTB5-F1
#
_cell.length_a   1.000
_cell.length_b   1.000
_cell.length_c   1.000
_cell.angle_alpha   90.00
_cell.angle_beta   90.00
_cell.angle_gamma   90.00
#
_symmetry.space_group_name_H-M   'P 1'
#
loop_
_entity.id
_entity.type
_entity.pdbx_description
1 polymer ?
#
loop_
_entity_poly.entity_id
_entity_poly.type
_entity_poly.pdbx_seq_one_letter_code
_entity_poly.pdbx_strand_id
1 'polypeptide(L)'
;MIGIAQINSRLPVLLIWLLSVAWLPTAHAEWAQTEKSLAAWDGNKTIDFIMTGDDRRLALESLELLRRLVSLGYQITLGRHADSPDSALELRLTVTNGMATLVLNRTRDGMTIGAEQRQLAGATATNYANKTVRPASRPSVGNFVPDRRIDLNQQPLRIISLNQPNPDILRVALLDSKGLSVYDIDNGEVLKSVAEFRPPDANLDALYLDAGDIDADGNPEIVAVWGENNLAAFDGIDTRLHAWILALDDDALRPVSDDLQAYLRINNNTVYLQRRGVYEAFAGKVYQLEGNDGAFSIAKTLAFLGLSNIYRDTPIDDASAFSFDDNDRLLYRSGFGQPQTEVTSAPYSDSLGEITFPVVYVKLEQPEYPLGFAESDRVLERAVPLARRVQIKGDIAYTQVRGRKTSLFGSKAEGADRIVAIDSRSGQVSEPFAAVGNFILDFTVMKGPNNARVAILLLNDKPDGSGRSSLRIQQDATSQ
;
A
#
# COMPACT_ATOMS: atom_id res chain seq x y z
N MET A 1 29.73 25.25 51.19
CA MET A 1 29.07 26.53 50.85
C MET A 1 28.85 26.58 49.34
N ILE A 2 27.59 26.40 48.95
CA ILE A 2 26.91 26.65 47.67
C ILE A 2 27.79 26.68 46.41
N GLY A 3 27.80 25.56 45.69
CA GLY A 3 28.21 25.49 44.29
C GLY A 3 27.05 25.93 43.39
N ILE A 4 27.35 26.88 42.50
CA ILE A 4 26.43 27.44 41.50
C ILE A 4 26.09 26.35 40.48
N ALA A 5 24.82 25.98 40.39
CA ALA A 5 24.31 25.10 39.35
C ALA A 5 24.29 25.84 38.00
N GLN A 6 24.94 25.26 37.00
CA GLN A 6 24.91 25.72 35.61
C GLN A 6 23.46 25.75 35.10
N ILE A 7 22.98 26.94 34.75
CA ILE A 7 21.73 27.11 34.01
C ILE A 7 21.98 26.62 32.59
N ASN A 8 21.24 25.58 32.20
CA ASN A 8 21.28 24.93 30.90
C ASN A 8 20.94 25.96 29.80
N SER A 9 21.93 26.39 29.02
CA SER A 9 21.85 27.45 28.01
C SER A 9 20.99 27.11 26.78
N ARG A 10 20.33 25.95 26.77
CA ARG A 10 19.42 25.50 25.70
C ARG A 10 17.94 25.88 25.92
N LEU A 11 17.53 26.19 27.15
CA LEU A 11 16.16 26.60 27.44
C LEU A 11 15.78 28.02 26.93
N PRO A 12 16.65 29.05 27.05
CA PRO A 12 16.25 30.39 26.63
C PRO A 12 16.21 30.57 25.11
N VAL A 13 17.01 29.80 24.36
CA VAL A 13 16.99 29.86 22.87
C VAL A 13 15.71 29.25 22.31
N LEU A 14 15.21 28.16 22.90
CA LEU A 14 13.94 27.53 22.49
C LEU A 14 12.73 28.44 22.80
N LEU A 15 12.76 29.13 23.94
CA LEU A 15 11.69 30.04 24.36
C LEU A 15 11.66 31.31 23.49
N ILE A 16 12.82 31.86 23.12
CA ILE A 16 12.93 33.03 22.23
C ILE A 16 12.56 32.66 20.78
N TRP A 17 12.77 31.41 20.34
CA TRP A 17 12.31 30.92 19.03
C TRP A 17 10.79 30.69 18.98
N LEU A 18 10.20 30.14 20.05
CA LEU A 18 8.74 29.99 20.18
C LEU A 18 8.02 31.36 20.27
N LEU A 19 8.63 32.35 20.93
CA LEU A 19 8.10 33.70 21.04
C LEU A 19 8.30 34.56 19.77
N SER A 20 9.33 34.30 18.96
CA SER A 20 9.61 35.09 17.74
C SER A 20 8.87 34.61 16.48
N VAL A 21 8.25 33.42 16.51
CA VAL A 21 7.36 32.92 15.43
C VAL A 21 5.87 33.25 15.70
N ALA A 22 5.55 33.84 16.86
CA ALA A 22 4.18 34.19 17.25
C ALA A 22 3.55 35.38 16.49
N TRP A 23 4.23 35.97 15.51
CA TRP A 23 3.80 37.20 14.83
C TRP A 23 3.88 37.13 13.30
N LEU A 24 3.60 35.96 12.70
CA LEU A 24 3.21 35.91 11.30
C LEU A 24 1.68 35.79 11.24
N PRO A 25 0.97 36.81 10.71
CA PRO A 25 -0.45 36.69 10.44
C PRO A 25 -0.61 35.82 9.20
N THR A 26 -0.58 34.50 9.36
CA THR A 26 -1.11 33.59 8.35
C THR A 26 -2.63 33.71 8.42
N ALA A 27 -3.31 33.92 7.30
CA ALA A 27 -4.76 33.81 7.26
C ALA A 27 -5.10 32.37 7.70
N HIS A 28 -5.66 32.23 8.90
CA HIS A 28 -5.91 30.96 9.57
C HIS A 28 -7.07 30.28 8.86
N ALA A 29 -6.82 29.13 8.26
CA ALA A 29 -7.89 28.30 7.71
C ALA A 29 -7.99 27.04 8.59
N GLU A 30 -9.01 27.02 9.44
CA GLU A 30 -9.25 26.00 10.46
C GLU A 30 -9.80 24.70 9.83
N TRP A 31 -9.33 23.54 10.32
CA TRP A 31 -9.93 22.22 10.04
C TRP A 31 -11.15 22.05 10.93
N ALA A 32 -12.17 22.88 10.71
CA ALA A 32 -13.22 23.16 11.68
C ALA A 32 -14.01 21.91 12.11
N GLN A 33 -14.27 20.98 11.18
CA GLN A 33 -15.05 19.77 11.49
C GLN A 33 -14.23 18.73 12.26
N THR A 34 -12.96 18.54 11.88
CA THR A 34 -12.01 17.64 12.52
C THR A 34 -11.61 18.18 13.89
N GLU A 35 -11.43 19.50 14.03
CA GLU A 35 -11.16 20.14 15.32
C GLU A 35 -12.35 20.06 16.27
N LYS A 36 -13.57 20.26 15.77
CA LYS A 36 -14.79 20.03 16.55
C LYS A 36 -14.85 18.59 17.06
N SER A 37 -14.51 17.64 16.19
CA SER A 37 -14.49 16.21 16.50
C SER A 37 -13.43 15.88 17.56
N LEU A 38 -12.22 16.42 17.42
CA LEU A 38 -11.14 16.30 18.40
C LEU A 38 -11.47 16.97 19.74
N ALA A 39 -12.22 18.07 19.74
CA ALA A 39 -12.65 18.75 20.95
C ALA A 39 -13.78 18.01 21.67
N ALA A 40 -14.68 17.34 20.93
CA ALA A 40 -15.82 16.60 21.45
C ALA A 40 -15.45 15.18 21.94
N TRP A 41 -14.32 14.64 21.52
CA TRP A 41 -13.85 13.31 21.95
C TRP A 41 -13.61 13.24 23.46
N ASP A 42 -14.30 12.30 24.11
CA ASP A 42 -14.26 12.04 25.55
C ASP A 42 -13.45 10.78 25.92
N GLY A 43 -13.03 9.99 24.92
CA GLY A 43 -12.17 8.83 25.09
C GLY A 43 -10.70 9.16 25.35
N ASN A 44 -9.85 8.13 25.33
CA ASN A 44 -8.41 8.31 25.52
C ASN A 44 -7.83 9.27 24.47
N LYS A 45 -7.14 10.32 24.91
CA LYS A 45 -6.57 11.36 24.04
C LYS A 45 -5.21 10.95 23.48
N THR A 46 -5.20 9.85 22.75
CA THR A 46 -4.02 9.28 22.08
C THR A 46 -4.34 9.16 20.60
N ILE A 47 -3.46 9.66 19.74
CA ILE A 47 -3.70 9.73 18.29
C ILE A 47 -2.49 9.26 17.49
N ASP A 48 -2.72 8.38 16.52
CA ASP A 48 -1.73 7.99 15.51
C ASP A 48 -1.87 8.93 14.31
N PHE A 49 -0.92 9.85 14.14
CA PHE A 49 -0.96 10.81 13.04
C PHE A 49 -0.16 10.30 11.83
N ILE A 50 -0.87 10.06 10.73
CA ILE A 50 -0.40 9.55 9.44
C ILE A 50 -0.40 10.70 8.43
N MET A 51 0.66 10.83 7.65
CA MET A 51 0.81 11.90 6.68
C MET A 51 1.23 11.34 5.31
N THR A 52 0.46 11.68 4.28
CA THR A 52 0.60 11.26 2.89
C THR A 52 0.67 12.50 2.00
N GLY A 53 1.53 12.57 0.99
CA GLY A 53 1.50 13.68 0.00
C GLY A 53 2.82 14.44 -0.27
N ASP A 54 2.73 15.60 -0.93
CA ASP A 54 3.86 16.49 -1.28
C ASP A 54 4.54 17.10 -0.03
N ASP A 55 5.82 16.78 0.19
CA ASP A 55 6.63 17.12 1.37
C ASP A 55 6.54 18.59 1.80
N ARG A 56 6.62 19.53 0.84
CA ARG A 56 6.69 20.95 1.20
C ARG A 56 5.36 21.48 1.71
N ARG A 57 4.26 20.98 1.15
CA ARG A 57 2.90 21.38 1.53
C ARG A 57 2.45 20.63 2.78
N LEU A 58 2.74 19.33 2.83
CA LEU A 58 2.47 18.46 3.97
C LEU A 58 3.13 18.98 5.25
N ALA A 59 4.36 19.50 5.18
CA ALA A 59 5.06 20.05 6.34
C ALA A 59 4.41 21.32 6.92
N LEU A 60 3.81 22.17 6.08
CA LEU A 60 3.11 23.38 6.53
C LEU A 60 1.78 23.02 7.20
N GLU A 61 1.01 22.16 6.55
CA GLU A 61 -0.31 21.71 7.01
C GLU A 61 -0.21 20.89 8.32
N SER A 62 0.77 19.99 8.40
CA SER A 62 0.99 19.14 9.57
C SER A 62 1.44 19.91 10.80
N LEU A 63 2.28 20.95 10.64
CA LEU A 63 2.79 21.72 11.79
C LEU A 63 1.67 22.46 12.53
N GLU A 64 0.72 23.03 11.78
CA GLU A 64 -0.43 23.73 12.35
C GLU A 64 -1.35 22.75 13.09
N LEU A 65 -1.64 21.62 12.46
CA LEU A 65 -2.49 20.57 13.03
C LEU A 65 -1.86 19.94 14.29
N LEU A 66 -0.56 19.66 14.27
CA LEU A 66 0.17 19.13 15.43
C LEU A 66 0.13 20.11 16.61
N ARG A 67 0.32 21.42 16.36
CA ARG A 67 0.18 22.44 17.41
C ARG A 67 -1.21 22.42 18.03
N ARG A 68 -2.23 22.26 17.19
CA ARG A 68 -3.63 22.22 17.62
C ARG A 68 -3.93 20.98 18.46
N LEU A 69 -3.52 19.80 18.01
CA LEU A 69 -3.68 18.53 18.74
C LEU A 69 -3.01 18.59 20.12
N VAL A 70 -1.78 19.12 20.20
CA VAL A 70 -1.09 19.35 21.47
C VAL A 70 -1.88 20.32 22.35
N SER A 71 -2.42 21.40 21.79
CA SER A 71 -3.24 22.36 22.55
C SER A 71 -4.55 21.77 23.10
N LEU A 72 -5.11 20.77 22.41
CA LEU A 72 -6.31 20.01 22.83
C LEU A 72 -5.98 18.87 23.82
N GLY A 73 -4.69 18.69 24.15
CA GLY A 73 -4.20 17.74 25.13
C GLY A 73 -4.02 16.31 24.59
N TYR A 74 -3.86 16.14 23.27
CA TYR A 74 -3.59 14.83 22.69
C TYR A 74 -2.13 14.41 22.82
N GLN A 75 -1.93 13.15 23.18
CA GLN A 75 -0.67 12.43 23.00
C GLN A 75 -0.62 11.92 21.56
N ILE A 76 0.41 12.28 20.82
CA ILE A 76 0.50 12.04 19.38
C ILE A 76 1.65 11.09 19.11
N THR A 77 1.33 9.95 18.49
CA THR A 77 2.27 9.00 17.90
C THR A 77 2.27 9.20 16.39
N LEU A 78 3.39 8.98 15.69
CA LEU A 78 3.40 9.04 14.21
C LEU A 78 3.39 7.66 13.58
N GLY A 79 2.26 7.35 12.97
CA GLY A 79 2.00 6.00 12.50
C GLY A 79 1.90 5.01 13.67
N ARG A 80 1.30 3.86 13.40
CA ARG A 80 1.25 2.77 14.36
C ARG A 80 2.64 2.15 14.51
N HIS A 81 3.03 1.85 15.75
CA HIS A 81 4.18 1.01 16.04
C HIS A 81 3.70 -0.23 16.79
N ALA A 82 4.31 -1.39 16.53
CA ALA A 82 4.00 -2.63 17.24
C ALA A 82 4.19 -2.54 18.77
N ASP A 83 4.99 -1.57 19.23
CA ASP A 83 5.26 -1.32 20.66
C ASP A 83 4.55 -0.06 21.20
N SER A 84 3.78 0.63 20.36
CA SER A 84 3.01 1.80 20.80
C SER A 84 1.81 1.35 21.62
N PRO A 85 1.41 2.11 22.65
CA PRO A 85 0.09 1.93 23.24
C PRO A 85 -0.97 2.05 22.14
N ASP A 86 -2.03 1.22 22.18
CA ASP A 86 -3.15 1.33 21.25
C ASP A 86 -3.72 2.76 21.28
N SER A 87 -3.40 3.56 20.27
CA SER A 87 -3.94 4.91 20.15
C SER A 87 -5.44 4.78 19.92
N ALA A 88 -6.23 5.54 20.66
CA ALA A 88 -7.68 5.54 20.51
C ALA A 88 -8.15 6.08 19.15
N LEU A 89 -7.37 6.97 18.53
CA LEU A 89 -7.67 7.62 17.26
C LEU A 89 -6.50 7.48 16.26
N GLU A 90 -6.79 7.48 14.97
CA GLU A 90 -5.84 7.64 13.86
C GLU A 90 -6.23 8.91 13.10
N LEU A 91 -5.30 9.81 12.80
CA LEU A 91 -5.54 11.00 12.00
C LEU A 91 -4.67 10.95 10.75
N ARG A 92 -5.25 10.99 9.57
CA ARG A 92 -4.59 10.87 8.28
C ARG A 92 -4.70 12.17 7.49
N LEU A 93 -3.57 12.82 7.25
CA LEU A 93 -3.46 14.00 6.39
C LEU A 93 -2.87 13.60 5.03
N THR A 94 -3.66 13.69 3.97
CA THR A 94 -3.26 13.38 2.58
C THR A 94 -3.20 14.66 1.74
N VAL A 95 -2.04 15.00 1.17
CA VAL A 95 -1.83 16.16 0.31
C VAL A 95 -1.41 15.75 -1.11
N THR A 96 -2.37 15.71 -2.03
CA THR A 96 -2.14 15.25 -3.41
C THR A 96 -2.69 16.27 -4.40
N ASN A 97 -1.94 16.59 -5.46
CA ASN A 97 -2.37 17.51 -6.53
C ASN A 97 -2.87 18.88 -6.04
N GLY A 98 -2.31 19.38 -4.93
CA GLY A 98 -2.73 20.65 -4.33
C GLY A 98 -4.04 20.60 -3.55
N MET A 99 -4.61 19.42 -3.33
CA MET A 99 -5.69 19.19 -2.38
C MET A 99 -5.12 18.59 -1.09
N ALA A 100 -5.54 19.11 0.06
CA ALA A 100 -5.27 18.50 1.36
C ALA A 100 -6.56 17.87 1.88
N THR A 101 -6.47 16.62 2.33
CA THR A 101 -7.57 15.83 2.89
C THR A 101 -7.14 15.40 4.29
N LEU A 102 -7.97 15.65 5.28
CA LEU A 102 -7.73 15.26 6.66
C LEU A 102 -8.82 14.31 7.09
N VAL A 103 -8.47 13.13 7.61
CA VAL A 103 -9.42 12.07 8.00
C VAL A 103 -9.05 11.60 9.40
N LEU A 104 -9.96 11.68 10.35
CA LEU A 104 -9.82 11.23 11.73
C LEU A 104 -10.65 9.97 11.91
N ASN A 105 -10.00 8.87 12.25
CA ASN A 105 -10.59 7.56 12.50
C ASN A 105 -10.50 7.19 13.98
N ARG A 106 -11.46 6.41 14.46
CA ARG A 106 -11.37 5.73 15.76
C ARG A 106 -10.73 4.37 15.55
N THR A 107 -9.64 4.12 16.25
CA THR A 107 -8.74 2.99 15.97
C THR A 107 -9.36 1.63 16.27
N ARG A 108 -10.24 1.55 17.29
CA ARG A 108 -10.83 0.27 17.75
C ARG A 108 -11.73 -0.41 16.71
N ASP A 109 -12.30 0.37 15.80
CA ASP A 109 -13.30 -0.07 14.82
C ASP A 109 -13.12 0.55 13.42
N GLY A 110 -12.08 1.37 13.22
CA GLY A 110 -11.73 1.98 11.94
C GLY A 110 -12.69 3.08 11.47
N MET A 111 -13.52 3.61 12.37
CA MET A 111 -14.62 4.49 12.00
C MET A 111 -14.18 5.95 11.81
N THR A 112 -14.50 6.58 10.67
CA THR A 112 -14.14 7.97 10.36
C THR A 112 -14.97 9.00 11.14
N ILE A 113 -14.46 9.50 12.26
CA ILE A 113 -15.15 10.44 13.15
C ILE A 113 -14.97 11.92 12.74
N GLY A 114 -14.18 12.20 11.70
CA GLY A 114 -14.09 13.53 11.08
C GLY A 114 -13.35 13.47 9.75
N ALA A 115 -13.86 14.11 8.70
CA ALA A 115 -13.16 14.18 7.42
C ALA A 115 -13.38 15.53 6.74
N GLU A 116 -12.30 16.13 6.24
CA GLU A 116 -12.33 17.42 5.56
C GLU A 116 -11.39 17.43 4.38
N GLN A 117 -11.76 18.16 3.34
CA GLN A 117 -10.89 18.38 2.18
C GLN A 117 -10.85 19.87 1.83
N ARG A 118 -9.66 20.36 1.51
CA ARG A 118 -9.47 21.74 1.06
C ARG A 118 -8.50 21.86 -0.08
N GLN A 119 -8.74 22.86 -0.93
CA GLN A 119 -7.82 23.25 -1.98
C GLN A 119 -6.74 24.16 -1.40
N LEU A 120 -5.47 23.78 -1.57
CA LEU A 120 -4.34 24.57 -1.12
C LEU A 120 -4.07 25.70 -2.11
N ALA A 121 -3.93 26.93 -1.60
CA ALA A 121 -3.62 28.09 -2.42
C ALA A 121 -2.35 27.85 -3.26
N GLY A 122 -2.42 28.15 -4.56
CA GLY A 122 -1.34 27.91 -5.51
C GLY A 122 -0.11 28.78 -5.21
N ALA A 123 0.94 28.18 -4.65
CA ALA A 123 2.27 28.77 -4.70
C ALA A 123 2.90 28.44 -6.06
N THR A 124 3.24 29.48 -6.83
CA THR A 124 3.95 29.39 -8.10
C THR A 124 5.20 28.53 -7.95
N ALA A 125 5.22 27.41 -8.68
CA ALA A 125 6.37 26.52 -8.73
C ALA A 125 7.56 27.25 -9.39
N THR A 126 8.59 27.55 -8.62
CA THR A 126 9.90 27.89 -9.19
C THR A 126 10.55 26.60 -9.68
N ASN A 127 10.64 26.46 -11.01
CA ASN A 127 11.38 25.41 -11.68
C ASN A 127 12.84 25.44 -11.24
N TYR A 128 13.28 24.43 -10.48
CA TYR A 128 14.70 24.14 -10.32
C TYR A 128 15.10 23.13 -11.38
N ALA A 129 15.94 23.57 -12.33
CA ALA A 129 16.55 22.72 -13.33
C ALA A 129 17.47 21.69 -12.64
N ASN A 130 17.18 20.40 -12.85
CA ASN A 130 18.02 19.30 -12.42
C ASN A 130 19.35 19.31 -13.18
N LYS A 131 20.45 19.35 -12.43
CA LYS A 131 21.82 19.18 -12.95
C LYS A 131 22.06 17.69 -13.17
N THR A 132 22.27 17.31 -14.43
CA THR A 132 22.63 15.95 -14.86
C THR A 132 23.96 15.53 -14.24
N VAL A 133 23.96 14.41 -13.50
CA VAL A 133 25.18 13.74 -13.04
C VAL A 133 25.49 12.62 -14.03
N ARG A 134 26.69 12.65 -14.64
CA ARG A 134 27.20 11.58 -15.51
C ARG A 134 27.63 10.37 -14.67
N PRO A 135 27.23 9.14 -15.02
CA PRO A 135 27.82 7.94 -14.44
C PRO A 135 29.22 7.68 -15.05
N ALA A 136 30.15 7.27 -14.20
CA ALA A 136 31.50 6.84 -14.59
C ALA A 136 31.47 5.37 -15.03
N SER A 137 32.06 5.08 -16.19
CA SER A 137 32.16 3.73 -16.77
C SER A 137 33.36 2.95 -16.23
N ARG A 138 33.17 1.68 -15.86
CA ARG A 138 34.18 0.59 -15.83
C ARG A 138 33.52 -0.79 -15.71
N PRO A 139 34.24 -1.90 -16.00
CA PRO A 139 33.81 -2.90 -16.97
C PRO A 139 33.10 -4.12 -16.38
N SER A 140 32.45 -4.85 -17.28
CA SER A 140 31.68 -6.08 -17.08
C SER A 140 32.50 -7.27 -16.61
N VAL A 141 31.99 -7.99 -15.61
CA VAL A 141 32.26 -9.41 -15.35
C VAL A 141 30.99 -10.07 -14.79
N GLY A 142 30.49 -11.08 -15.50
CA GLY A 142 29.83 -12.31 -15.01
C GLY A 142 28.55 -12.24 -14.16
N ASN A 143 27.46 -12.79 -14.72
CA ASN A 143 26.21 -13.30 -14.10
C ASN A 143 26.08 -13.17 -12.57
N PHE A 144 25.85 -11.95 -12.12
CA PHE A 144 25.43 -11.62 -10.77
C PHE A 144 24.36 -10.55 -10.96
N VAL A 145 23.16 -10.71 -10.39
CA VAL A 145 22.23 -9.58 -10.27
C VAL A 145 22.68 -8.84 -9.03
N PRO A 146 23.43 -7.73 -9.14
CA PRO A 146 23.84 -7.00 -7.97
C PRO A 146 22.61 -6.35 -7.36
N ASP A 147 22.70 -6.13 -6.07
CA ASP A 147 21.75 -5.32 -5.32
C ASP A 147 21.67 -3.91 -5.94
N ARG A 148 20.68 -3.68 -6.81
CA ARG A 148 20.62 -2.51 -7.71
C ARG A 148 19.31 -1.77 -7.56
N ARG A 149 19.41 -0.44 -7.45
CA ARG A 149 18.28 0.49 -7.35
C ARG A 149 18.06 1.22 -8.67
N ILE A 150 16.82 1.24 -9.15
CA ILE A 150 16.39 1.96 -10.35
C ILE A 150 15.34 3.00 -9.92
N ASP A 151 15.66 4.29 -10.02
CA ASP A 151 14.70 5.34 -9.67
C ASP A 151 13.59 5.46 -10.73
N LEU A 152 12.36 5.65 -10.27
CA LEU A 152 11.17 5.76 -11.13
C LEU A 152 10.70 7.21 -11.22
N ASN A 153 10.29 7.61 -12.43
CA ASN A 153 9.66 8.92 -12.66
C ASN A 153 8.13 8.90 -12.42
N GLN A 154 7.59 7.72 -12.11
CA GLN A 154 6.18 7.48 -11.80
C GLN A 154 6.04 7.04 -10.33
N GLN A 155 4.80 7.01 -9.83
CA GLN A 155 4.46 6.59 -8.46
C GLN A 155 3.60 5.33 -8.46
N PRO A 156 4.14 4.20 -8.96
CA PRO A 156 3.39 2.95 -8.94
C PRO A 156 3.26 2.45 -7.51
N LEU A 157 2.18 1.70 -7.31
CA LEU A 157 1.82 1.10 -6.04
C LEU A 157 1.86 -0.43 -6.10
N ARG A 158 1.76 -1.01 -7.30
CA ARG A 158 1.88 -2.46 -7.51
C ARG A 158 2.88 -2.81 -8.58
N ILE A 159 3.46 -4.00 -8.42
CA ILE A 159 4.41 -4.59 -9.36
C ILE A 159 4.11 -6.07 -9.56
N ILE A 160 4.32 -6.56 -10.78
CA ILE A 160 4.42 -7.97 -11.06
C ILE A 160 5.51 -8.21 -12.12
N SER A 161 6.16 -9.36 -12.05
CA SER A 161 7.12 -9.80 -13.07
C SER A 161 6.37 -10.60 -14.13
N LEU A 162 6.65 -10.33 -15.40
CA LEU A 162 6.09 -11.08 -16.52
C LEU A 162 7.13 -12.11 -17.00
N ASN A 163 6.64 -13.26 -17.47
CA ASN A 163 7.51 -14.21 -18.15
C ASN A 163 7.99 -13.58 -19.48
N GLN A 164 9.27 -13.73 -19.78
CA GLN A 164 9.90 -13.21 -20.98
C GLN A 164 10.72 -14.33 -21.64
N PRO A 165 10.64 -14.55 -22.96
CA PRO A 165 11.40 -15.60 -23.65
C PRO A 165 12.91 -15.43 -23.53
N ASN A 166 13.38 -14.19 -23.41
CA ASN A 166 14.79 -13.88 -23.20
C ASN A 166 15.11 -13.85 -21.69
N PRO A 167 15.88 -14.83 -21.17
CA PRO A 167 16.19 -14.91 -19.74
C PRO A 167 17.11 -13.77 -19.23
N ASP A 168 17.75 -13.03 -20.13
CA ASP A 168 18.60 -11.90 -19.78
C ASP A 168 17.82 -10.59 -19.61
N ILE A 169 16.52 -10.57 -19.96
CA ILE A 169 15.65 -9.40 -19.84
C ILE A 169 14.61 -9.68 -18.76
N LEU A 170 14.58 -8.82 -17.74
CA LEU A 170 13.50 -8.84 -16.74
C LEU A 170 12.38 -7.93 -17.23
N ARG A 171 11.19 -8.50 -17.44
CA ARG A 171 10.00 -7.73 -17.78
C ARG A 171 9.12 -7.54 -16.54
N VAL A 172 8.71 -6.30 -16.28
CA VAL A 172 7.86 -5.96 -15.15
C VAL A 172 6.69 -5.10 -15.59
N ALA A 173 5.53 -5.30 -14.96
CA ALA A 173 4.40 -4.41 -15.09
C ALA A 173 4.22 -3.61 -13.79
N LEU A 174 3.97 -2.31 -13.93
CA LEU A 174 3.82 -1.36 -12.84
C LEU A 174 2.46 -0.69 -12.92
N LEU A 175 1.69 -0.77 -11.84
CA LEU A 175 0.36 -0.17 -11.74
C LEU A 175 0.42 1.11 -10.93
N ASP A 176 -0.05 2.21 -11.50
CA ASP A 176 -0.24 3.48 -10.81
C ASP A 176 -1.66 4.05 -11.04
N SER A 177 -1.90 5.27 -10.56
CA SER A 177 -3.19 5.96 -10.69
C SER A 177 -3.57 6.38 -12.12
N LYS A 178 -2.61 6.38 -13.04
CA LYS A 178 -2.78 6.78 -14.45
C LYS A 178 -2.94 5.59 -15.38
N GLY A 179 -2.40 4.43 -15.00
CA GLY A 179 -2.49 3.24 -15.84
C GLY A 179 -1.56 2.10 -15.42
N LEU A 180 -1.46 1.14 -16.32
CA LEU A 180 -0.54 0.02 -16.27
C LEU A 180 0.57 0.25 -17.30
N SER A 181 1.82 0.25 -16.85
CA SER A 181 2.99 0.38 -17.72
C SER A 181 3.86 -0.87 -17.65
N VAL A 182 4.27 -1.40 -18.79
CA VAL A 182 5.19 -2.53 -18.91
C VAL A 182 6.57 -2.03 -19.32
N TYR A 183 7.59 -2.52 -18.63
CA TYR A 183 8.97 -2.19 -18.88
C TYR A 183 9.83 -3.44 -19.00
N ASP A 184 10.78 -3.38 -19.93
CA ASP A 184 11.96 -4.23 -19.92
C ASP A 184 13.07 -3.55 -19.13
N ILE A 185 13.72 -4.31 -18.26
CA ILE A 185 14.90 -3.88 -17.52
C ILE A 185 16.13 -4.41 -18.26
N ASP A 186 16.76 -3.54 -19.06
CA ASP A 186 17.98 -3.86 -19.80
C ASP A 186 19.22 -3.68 -18.91
N ASN A 187 20.07 -4.71 -18.85
CA ASN A 187 21.29 -4.78 -18.04
C ASN A 187 21.10 -4.40 -16.55
N GLY A 188 19.88 -4.51 -16.03
CA GLY A 188 19.54 -4.17 -14.65
C GLY A 188 19.53 -2.67 -14.33
N GLU A 189 19.58 -1.78 -15.33
CA GLU A 189 19.77 -0.33 -15.10
C GLU A 189 18.83 0.57 -15.89
N VAL A 190 18.37 0.13 -17.07
CA VAL A 190 17.56 0.98 -17.95
C VAL A 190 16.17 0.36 -18.12
N LEU A 191 15.16 1.10 -17.68
CA LEU A 191 13.77 0.81 -18.01
C LEU A 191 13.47 1.24 -19.43
N LYS A 192 13.21 0.26 -20.30
CA LYS A 192 12.69 0.49 -21.64
C LYS A 192 11.19 0.26 -21.61
N SER A 193 10.44 1.32 -21.91
CA SER A 193 8.99 1.23 -22.03
C SER A 193 8.64 0.25 -23.14
N VAL A 194 7.78 -0.71 -22.83
CA VAL A 194 7.26 -1.70 -23.78
C VAL A 194 5.85 -1.27 -24.18
N ALA A 195 4.95 -1.24 -23.21
CA ALA A 195 3.52 -1.00 -23.44
C ALA A 195 2.92 -0.15 -22.30
N GLU A 196 1.81 0.51 -22.58
CA GLU A 196 1.02 1.23 -21.59
C GLU A 196 -0.48 0.98 -21.87
N PHE A 197 -1.25 0.78 -20.81
CA PHE A 197 -2.70 0.81 -20.84
C PHE A 197 -3.19 1.91 -19.91
N ARG A 198 -4.08 2.77 -20.43
CA ARG A 198 -4.75 3.81 -19.63
C ARG A 198 -6.24 3.50 -19.54
N PRO A 199 -6.79 3.32 -18.33
CA PRO A 199 -8.22 3.22 -18.17
C PRO A 199 -8.92 4.51 -18.60
N PRO A 200 -10.19 4.44 -19.02
CA PRO A 200 -10.94 5.61 -19.51
C PRO A 200 -11.23 6.65 -18.42
N ASP A 201 -11.31 6.21 -17.16
CA ASP A 201 -11.65 7.06 -16.02
C ASP A 201 -10.45 7.85 -15.47
N ALA A 202 -10.72 9.04 -14.93
CA ALA A 202 -9.71 9.89 -14.29
C ALA A 202 -9.82 9.81 -12.76
N ASN A 203 -8.69 9.87 -12.05
CA ASN A 203 -8.58 9.79 -10.58
C ASN A 203 -8.80 8.40 -9.98
N LEU A 204 -8.02 7.43 -10.45
CA LEU A 204 -8.03 6.07 -9.93
C LEU A 204 -6.91 5.85 -8.90
N ASP A 205 -7.15 5.00 -7.92
CA ASP A 205 -6.14 4.47 -7.01
C ASP A 205 -5.77 3.05 -7.42
N ALA A 206 -4.48 2.75 -7.57
CA ALA A 206 -4.01 1.41 -7.91
C ALA A 206 -4.18 0.46 -6.72
N LEU A 207 -5.05 -0.55 -6.88
CA LEU A 207 -5.41 -1.47 -5.80
C LEU A 207 -4.63 -2.77 -5.87
N TYR A 208 -4.64 -3.48 -7.01
CA TYR A 208 -4.06 -4.81 -7.12
C TYR A 208 -3.56 -5.11 -8.54
N LEU A 209 -2.50 -5.91 -8.65
CA LEU A 209 -1.89 -6.33 -9.90
C LEU A 209 -1.44 -7.79 -9.80
N ASP A 210 -1.77 -8.61 -10.78
CA ASP A 210 -1.27 -9.99 -10.90
C ASP A 210 -1.07 -10.38 -12.35
N ALA A 211 -0.33 -11.46 -12.58
CA ALA A 211 -0.11 -12.00 -13.91
C ALA A 211 -0.03 -13.53 -13.91
N GLY A 212 -0.46 -14.14 -14.99
CA GLY A 212 -0.40 -15.57 -15.23
C GLY A 212 -0.91 -15.92 -16.63
N ASP A 213 -0.56 -17.11 -17.09
CA ASP A 213 -0.88 -17.62 -18.43
C ASP A 213 -2.21 -18.37 -18.33
N ILE A 214 -3.31 -17.61 -18.43
CA ILE A 214 -4.67 -18.07 -18.08
C ILE A 214 -5.22 -19.00 -19.15
N ASP A 215 -4.92 -18.72 -20.43
CA ASP A 215 -5.39 -19.51 -21.56
C ASP A 215 -4.38 -20.60 -22.02
N ALA A 216 -3.21 -20.66 -21.37
CA ALA A 216 -2.15 -21.62 -21.62
C ALA A 216 -1.52 -21.49 -23.02
N ASP A 217 -1.56 -20.30 -23.61
CA ASP A 217 -0.88 -19.99 -24.88
C ASP A 217 0.62 -19.72 -24.71
N GLY A 218 1.09 -19.57 -23.46
CA GLY A 218 2.47 -19.32 -23.08
C GLY A 218 2.81 -17.84 -22.86
N ASN A 219 1.87 -16.93 -23.11
CA ASN A 219 1.96 -15.51 -22.83
C ASN A 219 1.17 -15.20 -21.54
N PRO A 220 1.69 -14.36 -20.63
CA PRO A 220 0.97 -14.03 -19.43
C PRO A 220 -0.05 -12.91 -19.69
N GLU A 221 -1.30 -13.13 -19.30
CA GLU A 221 -2.26 -12.06 -19.08
C GLU A 221 -2.00 -11.37 -17.74
N ILE A 222 -2.45 -10.13 -17.65
CA ILE A 222 -2.32 -9.27 -16.48
C ILE A 222 -3.71 -8.88 -15.99
N VAL A 223 -3.98 -9.10 -14.71
CA VAL A 223 -5.17 -8.54 -14.04
C VAL A 223 -4.77 -7.26 -13.32
N ALA A 224 -5.47 -6.17 -13.62
CA ALA A 224 -5.23 -4.87 -13.01
C ALA A 224 -6.53 -4.34 -12.39
N VAL A 225 -6.46 -3.92 -11.13
CA VAL A 225 -7.60 -3.45 -10.33
C VAL A 225 -7.32 -2.05 -9.80
N TRP A 226 -8.27 -1.16 -10.03
CA TRP A 226 -8.29 0.22 -9.56
C TRP A 226 -9.53 0.51 -8.71
N GLY A 227 -9.43 1.55 -7.88
CA GLY A 227 -10.55 2.13 -7.14
C GLY A 227 -10.77 3.59 -7.54
N GLU A 228 -12.01 3.96 -7.81
CA GLU A 228 -12.45 5.35 -7.97
C GLU A 228 -13.21 5.77 -6.70
N ASN A 229 -12.68 6.75 -5.97
CA ASN A 229 -13.34 7.25 -4.76
C ASN A 229 -14.34 8.35 -5.12
N ASN A 230 -15.63 8.05 -5.00
CA ASN A 230 -16.67 9.06 -5.17
C ASN A 230 -16.78 9.92 -3.91
N LEU A 231 -16.36 11.19 -4.01
CA LEU A 231 -16.40 12.17 -2.93
C LEU A 231 -17.69 12.98 -3.00
N ALA A 232 -18.81 12.37 -2.58
CA ALA A 232 -20.06 13.10 -2.43
C ALA A 232 -20.13 13.68 -1.00
N ALA A 233 -20.09 15.01 -0.89
CA ALA A 233 -19.96 15.75 0.37
C ALA A 233 -20.97 15.38 1.48
N PHE A 234 -22.09 14.74 1.14
CA PHE A 234 -23.16 14.38 2.08
C PHE A 234 -23.42 12.86 2.19
N ASP A 235 -22.75 12.03 1.38
CA ASP A 235 -23.04 10.59 1.24
C ASP A 235 -21.88 9.67 1.63
N GLY A 236 -20.80 10.25 2.18
CA GLY A 236 -19.57 9.53 2.51
C GLY A 236 -18.74 9.16 1.28
N ILE A 237 -17.54 8.64 1.51
CA ILE A 237 -16.68 8.14 0.43
C ILE A 237 -17.13 6.73 0.05
N ASP A 238 -17.31 6.48 -1.24
CA ASP A 238 -17.58 5.14 -1.77
C ASP A 238 -16.60 4.79 -2.89
N THR A 239 -15.84 3.70 -2.72
CA THR A 239 -14.88 3.24 -3.74
C THR A 239 -15.58 2.38 -4.78
N ARG A 240 -15.74 2.88 -5.99
CA ARG A 240 -16.12 2.07 -7.15
C ARG A 240 -14.91 1.29 -7.67
N LEU A 241 -15.08 0.01 -7.98
CA LEU A 241 -14.01 -0.80 -8.54
C LEU A 241 -14.01 -0.72 -10.06
N HIS A 242 -12.82 -0.71 -10.64
CA HIS A 242 -12.59 -0.87 -12.06
C HIS A 242 -11.51 -1.93 -12.27
N ALA A 243 -11.74 -2.89 -13.16
CA ALA A 243 -10.80 -3.97 -13.35
C ALA A 243 -10.83 -4.56 -14.76
N TRP A 244 -9.64 -4.86 -15.28
CA TRP A 244 -9.46 -5.43 -16.61
C TRP A 244 -8.51 -6.63 -16.57
N ILE A 245 -8.73 -7.54 -17.51
CA ILE A 245 -7.77 -8.55 -17.94
C ILE A 245 -7.12 -8.02 -19.21
N LEU A 246 -5.79 -7.95 -19.22
CA LEU A 246 -4.99 -7.34 -20.28
C LEU A 246 -4.02 -8.39 -20.85
N ALA A 247 -4.03 -8.56 -22.16
CA ALA A 247 -3.01 -9.34 -22.87
C ALA A 247 -1.89 -8.41 -23.35
N LEU A 248 -0.66 -8.91 -23.40
CA LEU A 248 0.49 -8.22 -23.94
C LEU A 248 0.81 -8.79 -25.33
N ASP A 249 0.24 -8.20 -26.37
CA ASP A 249 0.39 -8.61 -27.76
C ASP A 249 1.18 -7.59 -28.56
N ASP A 250 2.22 -8.01 -29.29
CA ASP A 250 3.03 -7.14 -30.15
C ASP A 250 3.49 -5.84 -29.46
N ASP A 251 4.01 -5.96 -28.23
CA ASP A 251 4.43 -4.84 -27.37
C ASP A 251 3.30 -3.82 -27.07
N ALA A 252 2.03 -4.24 -27.11
CA ALA A 252 0.88 -3.44 -26.73
C ALA A 252 0.04 -4.15 -25.67
N LEU A 253 -0.43 -3.39 -24.66
CA LEU A 253 -1.40 -3.89 -23.69
C LEU A 253 -2.81 -3.70 -24.23
N ARG A 254 -3.54 -4.79 -24.40
CA ARG A 254 -4.91 -4.78 -24.92
C ARG A 254 -5.87 -5.41 -23.93
N PRO A 255 -7.01 -4.76 -23.62
CA PRO A 255 -8.04 -5.38 -22.81
C PRO A 255 -8.65 -6.56 -23.57
N VAL A 256 -8.62 -7.72 -22.92
CA VAL A 256 -9.32 -8.95 -23.33
C VAL A 256 -10.59 -9.17 -22.49
N SER A 257 -10.94 -8.19 -21.66
CA SER A 257 -12.22 -8.10 -20.97
C SER A 257 -12.76 -6.68 -21.04
N ASP A 258 -14.08 -6.54 -20.87
CA ASP A 258 -14.67 -5.26 -20.46
C ASP A 258 -14.24 -4.90 -19.02
N ASP A 259 -14.61 -3.71 -18.55
CA ASP A 259 -14.48 -3.35 -17.13
C ASP A 259 -15.38 -4.25 -16.28
N LEU A 260 -14.75 -5.13 -15.49
CA LEU A 260 -15.42 -6.15 -14.69
C LEU A 260 -16.00 -5.61 -13.38
N GLN A 261 -15.63 -4.40 -12.96
CA GLN A 261 -16.11 -3.73 -11.75
C GLN A 261 -16.05 -4.61 -10.48
N ALA A 262 -14.93 -5.33 -10.34
CA ALA A 262 -14.74 -6.34 -9.31
C ALA A 262 -13.27 -6.41 -8.87
N TYR A 263 -13.02 -7.07 -7.76
CA TYR A 263 -11.68 -7.53 -7.43
C TYR A 263 -11.33 -8.70 -8.33
N LEU A 264 -10.08 -8.72 -8.80
CA LEU A 264 -9.51 -9.78 -9.60
C LEU A 264 -8.24 -10.29 -8.97
N ARG A 265 -7.98 -11.59 -9.14
CA ARG A 265 -6.73 -12.21 -8.73
C ARG A 265 -6.41 -13.37 -9.67
N ILE A 266 -5.13 -13.60 -9.93
CA ILE A 266 -4.68 -14.84 -10.54
C ILE A 266 -4.09 -15.75 -9.45
N ASN A 267 -4.49 -17.02 -9.43
CA ASN A 267 -3.79 -18.05 -8.67
C ASN A 267 -3.71 -19.33 -9.48
N ASN A 268 -2.51 -19.91 -9.63
CA ASN A 268 -2.26 -21.07 -10.49
C ASN A 268 -2.89 -20.93 -11.89
N ASN A 269 -2.59 -19.82 -12.58
CA ASN A 269 -3.13 -19.50 -13.91
C ASN A 269 -4.67 -19.46 -14.00
N THR A 270 -5.37 -19.41 -12.87
CA THR A 270 -6.82 -19.27 -12.85
C THR A 270 -7.18 -17.88 -12.36
N VAL A 271 -8.07 -17.19 -13.08
CA VAL A 271 -8.60 -15.90 -12.62
C VAL A 271 -9.78 -16.11 -11.70
N TYR A 272 -9.75 -15.39 -10.59
CA TYR A 272 -10.82 -15.31 -9.62
C TYR A 272 -11.39 -13.89 -9.59
N LEU A 273 -12.70 -13.81 -9.38
CA LEU A 273 -13.46 -12.58 -9.33
C LEU A 273 -14.32 -12.55 -8.07
N GLN A 274 -14.28 -11.43 -7.34
CA GLN A 274 -15.21 -11.14 -6.26
C GLN A 274 -15.75 -9.73 -6.39
N ARG A 275 -17.08 -9.58 -6.27
CA ARG A 275 -17.71 -8.26 -6.33
C ARG A 275 -17.71 -7.59 -4.97
N ARG A 276 -17.74 -6.27 -5.01
CA ARG A 276 -18.04 -5.44 -3.84
C ARG A 276 -19.55 -5.27 -3.69
N GLY A 277 -20.02 -5.16 -2.45
CA GLY A 277 -21.39 -4.79 -2.11
C GLY A 277 -21.49 -3.31 -1.72
N VAL A 278 -22.71 -2.81 -1.57
CA VAL A 278 -22.92 -1.40 -1.15
C VAL A 278 -22.31 -1.13 0.23
N TYR A 279 -22.50 -2.06 1.17
CA TYR A 279 -22.07 -1.94 2.57
C TYR A 279 -20.97 -2.92 2.98
N GLU A 280 -20.53 -3.79 2.07
CA GLU A 280 -19.50 -4.80 2.31
C GLU A 280 -18.40 -4.69 1.27
N ALA A 281 -17.13 -4.57 1.71
CA ALA A 281 -16.00 -4.52 0.79
C ALA A 281 -15.96 -5.78 -0.07
N PHE A 282 -16.09 -6.96 0.54
CA PHE A 282 -16.03 -8.25 -0.14
C PHE A 282 -17.40 -8.93 -0.02
N ALA A 283 -18.26 -8.78 -1.03
CA ALA A 283 -19.62 -9.27 -0.98
C ALA A 283 -19.78 -10.58 -1.75
N GLY A 284 -20.54 -11.50 -1.18
CA GLY A 284 -20.85 -12.78 -1.80
C GLY A 284 -19.63 -13.68 -1.99
N LYS A 285 -19.78 -14.65 -2.90
CA LYS A 285 -18.78 -15.70 -3.13
C LYS A 285 -17.72 -15.27 -4.15
N VAL A 286 -16.56 -15.92 -4.09
CA VAL A 286 -15.54 -15.82 -5.14
C VAL A 286 -15.89 -16.77 -6.28
N TYR A 287 -15.81 -16.27 -7.51
CA TYR A 287 -16.07 -17.03 -8.73
C TYR A 287 -14.78 -17.21 -9.52
N GLN A 288 -14.65 -18.34 -10.20
CA GLN A 288 -13.65 -18.52 -11.23
C GLN A 288 -14.14 -17.85 -12.53
N LEU A 289 -13.22 -17.30 -13.31
CA LEU A 289 -13.51 -16.92 -14.70
C LEU A 289 -13.03 -18.02 -15.65
N GLU A 290 -13.84 -18.29 -16.66
CA GLU A 290 -13.52 -19.19 -17.77
C GLU A 290 -13.25 -18.33 -19.01
N GLY A 291 -12.05 -18.50 -19.57
CA GLY A 291 -11.70 -17.92 -20.88
C GLY A 291 -12.23 -18.80 -22.01
N ASN A 292 -12.83 -18.19 -23.02
CA ASN A 292 -13.21 -18.86 -24.26
C ASN A 292 -13.00 -17.89 -25.44
N ASP A 293 -12.11 -18.23 -26.36
CA ASP A 293 -11.75 -17.43 -27.54
C ASP A 293 -11.49 -15.93 -27.24
N GLY A 294 -10.70 -15.63 -26.21
CA GLY A 294 -10.35 -14.25 -25.84
C GLY A 294 -11.46 -13.46 -25.14
N ALA A 295 -12.57 -14.11 -24.77
CA ALA A 295 -13.62 -13.54 -23.93
C ALA A 295 -13.68 -14.27 -22.58
N PHE A 296 -13.79 -13.52 -21.48
CA PHE A 296 -13.92 -14.08 -20.14
C PHE A 296 -15.37 -14.07 -19.67
N SER A 297 -15.83 -15.20 -19.13
CA SER A 297 -17.15 -15.33 -18.52
C SER A 297 -17.05 -15.85 -17.10
N ILE A 298 -18.03 -15.51 -16.26
CA ILE A 298 -18.09 -16.00 -14.88
C ILE A 298 -18.51 -17.47 -14.93
N ALA A 299 -17.66 -18.36 -14.41
CA ALA A 299 -17.94 -19.78 -14.32
C ALA A 299 -19.23 -20.03 -13.51
N LYS A 300 -20.03 -21.03 -13.93
CA LYS A 300 -21.20 -21.46 -13.15
C LYS A 300 -20.81 -22.15 -11.85
N THR A 301 -19.62 -22.74 -11.83
CA THR A 301 -19.05 -23.39 -10.66
C THR A 301 -18.38 -22.33 -9.80
N LEU A 302 -18.74 -22.27 -8.52
CA LEU A 302 -18.04 -21.43 -7.56
C LEU A 302 -16.57 -21.85 -7.52
N ALA A 303 -15.67 -20.89 -7.32
CA ALA A 303 -14.29 -21.24 -7.01
C ALA A 303 -14.31 -22.22 -5.83
N PHE A 304 -13.64 -23.36 -5.97
CA PHE A 304 -13.56 -24.40 -4.93
C PHE A 304 -12.91 -23.89 -3.62
N LEU A 305 -12.38 -22.67 -3.68
CA LEU A 305 -11.72 -21.98 -2.61
C LEU A 305 -12.78 -21.41 -1.66
N GLY A 306 -12.85 -21.88 -0.41
CA GLY A 306 -13.70 -21.33 0.66
C GLY A 306 -13.35 -19.88 1.08
N LEU A 307 -12.93 -19.05 0.13
CA LEU A 307 -12.58 -17.64 0.26
C LEU A 307 -13.87 -16.86 0.55
N SER A 308 -13.94 -16.27 1.73
CA SER A 308 -14.88 -15.17 1.98
C SER A 308 -14.33 -13.84 1.46
N ASN A 309 -13.01 -13.75 1.25
CA ASN A 309 -12.31 -12.57 0.78
C ASN A 309 -11.14 -12.98 -0.14
N ILE A 310 -11.20 -12.54 -1.40
CA ILE A 310 -10.26 -12.89 -2.47
C ILE A 310 -8.78 -12.54 -2.19
N TYR A 311 -8.52 -11.54 -1.34
CA TYR A 311 -7.16 -11.09 -1.01
C TYR A 311 -6.69 -11.56 0.37
N ARG A 312 -7.59 -11.91 1.27
CA ARG A 312 -7.24 -12.36 2.63
C ARG A 312 -6.59 -13.73 2.63
N ASP A 313 -7.08 -14.61 1.77
CA ASP A 313 -6.71 -16.01 1.70
C ASP A 313 -5.96 -16.26 0.38
N THR A 314 -4.81 -16.90 0.46
CA THR A 314 -3.92 -17.24 -0.66
C THR A 314 -3.78 -18.76 -0.74
N PRO A 315 -4.51 -19.42 -1.64
CA PRO A 315 -4.44 -20.86 -1.78
C PRO A 315 -3.08 -21.31 -2.27
N ILE A 316 -2.59 -22.40 -1.69
CA ILE A 316 -1.37 -23.10 -2.11
C ILE A 316 -1.78 -24.24 -3.05
N ASP A 317 -2.80 -24.99 -2.62
CA ASP A 317 -3.43 -26.09 -3.33
C ASP A 317 -4.93 -26.18 -2.94
N ASP A 318 -5.60 -27.26 -3.33
CA ASP A 318 -7.03 -27.47 -3.08
C ASP A 318 -7.38 -27.69 -1.59
N ALA A 319 -6.39 -27.95 -0.73
CA ALA A 319 -6.59 -28.30 0.67
C ALA A 319 -5.92 -27.34 1.65
N SER A 320 -5.11 -26.39 1.18
CA SER A 320 -4.33 -25.51 2.04
C SER A 320 -4.20 -24.09 1.51
N ALA A 321 -4.13 -23.14 2.45
CA ALA A 321 -3.99 -21.73 2.15
C ALA A 321 -3.23 -20.99 3.24
N PHE A 322 -2.57 -19.91 2.85
CA PHE A 322 -2.12 -18.87 3.78
C PHE A 322 -3.22 -17.82 3.92
N SER A 323 -3.52 -17.37 5.14
CA SER A 323 -4.56 -16.37 5.38
C SER A 323 -4.09 -15.31 6.35
N PHE A 324 -4.53 -14.07 6.19
CA PHE A 324 -4.40 -13.06 7.25
C PHE A 324 -5.60 -13.09 8.20
N ASP A 325 -5.38 -12.85 9.49
CA ASP A 325 -6.45 -12.53 10.42
C ASP A 325 -6.80 -11.03 10.39
N ASP A 326 -7.74 -10.60 11.25
CA ASP A 326 -8.15 -9.19 11.31
C ASP A 326 -7.05 -8.27 11.90
N ASN A 327 -6.03 -8.85 12.54
CA ASN A 327 -4.86 -8.17 13.08
C ASN A 327 -3.64 -8.29 12.14
N ASP A 328 -3.86 -8.65 10.87
CA ASP A 328 -2.80 -8.83 9.85
C ASP A 328 -1.77 -9.91 10.23
N ARG A 329 -2.19 -10.89 11.06
CA ARG A 329 -1.37 -12.06 11.40
C ARG A 329 -1.50 -13.11 10.31
N LEU A 330 -0.36 -13.61 9.83
CA LEU A 330 -0.34 -14.71 8.88
C LEU A 330 -0.64 -16.06 9.57
N LEU A 331 -1.57 -16.80 9.01
CA LEU A 331 -2.01 -18.12 9.45
C LEU A 331 -1.85 -19.12 8.31
N TYR A 332 -1.59 -20.38 8.65
CA TYR A 332 -1.67 -21.51 7.74
C TYR A 332 -2.96 -22.27 8.03
N ARG A 333 -3.75 -22.50 6.97
CA ARG A 333 -5.02 -23.24 7.03
C ARG A 333 -4.87 -24.56 6.29
N SER A 334 -5.18 -25.66 6.96
CA SER A 334 -5.27 -26.99 6.35
C SER A 334 -6.72 -27.49 6.37
N GLY A 335 -7.10 -28.30 5.37
CA GLY A 335 -8.51 -28.59 5.13
C GLY A 335 -9.29 -27.36 4.66
N PHE A 336 -8.62 -26.46 3.94
CA PHE A 336 -9.24 -25.28 3.36
C PHE A 336 -10.41 -25.67 2.45
N GLY A 337 -11.56 -25.01 2.59
CA GLY A 337 -12.80 -25.38 1.88
C GLY A 337 -13.61 -26.51 2.52
N GLN A 338 -13.16 -27.12 3.63
CA GLN A 338 -13.93 -28.11 4.40
C GLN A 338 -14.57 -27.48 5.66
N PRO A 339 -15.67 -28.04 6.21
CA PRO A 339 -16.34 -27.54 7.41
C PRO A 339 -15.46 -27.54 8.67
N GLN A 340 -14.42 -28.37 8.70
CA GLN A 340 -13.42 -28.44 9.77
C GLN A 340 -12.07 -28.05 9.18
N THR A 341 -11.82 -26.74 9.07
CA THR A 341 -10.50 -26.22 8.73
C THR A 341 -9.67 -26.11 10.00
N GLU A 342 -8.51 -26.77 10.02
CA GLU A 342 -7.55 -26.59 11.10
C GLU A 342 -6.73 -25.33 10.79
N VAL A 343 -6.70 -24.40 11.74
CA VAL A 343 -6.00 -23.12 11.63
C VAL A 343 -4.84 -23.12 12.60
N THR A 344 -3.62 -23.12 12.05
CA THR A 344 -2.40 -23.01 12.83
C THR A 344 -1.75 -21.67 12.57
N SER A 345 -1.27 -21.00 13.62
CA SER A 345 -0.49 -19.77 13.45
C SER A 345 0.76 -20.08 12.63
N ALA A 346 0.98 -19.37 11.52
CA ALA A 346 2.27 -19.47 10.84
C ALA A 346 3.33 -18.80 11.75
N PRO A 347 4.56 -19.34 11.82
CA PRO A 347 5.66 -18.63 12.47
C PRO A 347 5.83 -17.24 11.83
N TYR A 348 6.19 -16.23 12.65
CA TYR A 348 6.14 -14.77 12.36
C TYR A 348 4.78 -14.07 12.39
N SER A 349 3.68 -14.76 12.74
CA SER A 349 2.33 -14.16 12.78
C SER A 349 2.22 -12.86 13.59
N ASP A 350 2.97 -12.67 14.68
CA ASP A 350 2.88 -11.49 15.56
C ASP A 350 3.84 -10.34 15.20
N SER A 351 4.61 -10.43 14.12
CA SER A 351 5.74 -9.51 13.87
C SER A 351 5.86 -9.04 12.42
N LEU A 352 4.77 -9.09 11.66
CA LEU A 352 4.76 -8.65 10.27
C LEU A 352 4.75 -7.12 10.10
N GLY A 353 4.56 -6.37 11.20
CA GLY A 353 4.27 -4.93 11.17
C GLY A 353 2.93 -4.64 10.49
N GLU A 354 2.50 -3.40 10.42
CA GLU A 354 1.20 -3.04 9.83
C GLU A 354 1.34 -2.42 8.44
N ILE A 355 0.39 -2.74 7.55
CA ILE A 355 0.24 -2.09 6.25
C ILE A 355 -1.20 -1.61 6.10
N THR A 356 -1.37 -0.30 6.04
CA THR A 356 -2.68 0.35 5.94
C THR A 356 -3.00 0.84 4.52
N PHE A 357 -2.34 0.28 3.50
CA PHE A 357 -2.48 0.70 2.11
C PHE A 357 -2.28 -0.50 1.16
N PRO A 358 -3.12 -0.67 0.12
CA PRO A 358 -4.19 0.22 -0.35
C PRO A 358 -5.45 0.11 0.51
N VAL A 359 -6.37 1.07 0.35
CA VAL A 359 -7.64 1.13 1.08
C VAL A 359 -8.79 1.25 0.10
N VAL A 360 -9.90 0.59 0.40
CA VAL A 360 -11.21 0.83 -0.22
C VAL A 360 -12.18 1.37 0.83
N TYR A 361 -13.04 2.29 0.44
CA TYR A 361 -14.08 2.85 1.28
C TYR A 361 -15.43 2.22 0.94
N VAL A 362 -16.19 1.89 1.96
CA VAL A 362 -17.50 1.26 1.82
C VAL A 362 -18.48 1.93 2.75
N LYS A 363 -19.68 2.23 2.23
CA LYS A 363 -20.74 2.84 3.01
C LYS A 363 -21.14 1.99 4.22
N LEU A 364 -21.60 2.65 5.27
CA LEU A 364 -22.27 2.01 6.40
C LEU A 364 -23.75 1.86 6.10
N GLU A 365 -24.32 0.69 6.42
CA GLU A 365 -25.77 0.45 6.28
C GLU A 365 -26.59 1.40 7.15
N GLN A 366 -26.06 1.69 8.35
CA GLN A 366 -26.59 2.70 9.25
C GLN A 366 -25.47 3.70 9.56
N PRO A 367 -25.71 5.01 9.37
CA PRO A 367 -24.77 6.02 9.81
C PRO A 367 -24.50 5.90 11.31
N GLU A 368 -23.24 6.03 11.70
CA GLU A 368 -22.85 6.03 13.11
C GLU A 368 -22.57 7.45 13.59
N TYR A 369 -22.77 7.71 14.89
CA TYR A 369 -22.50 9.01 15.51
C TYR A 369 -21.58 8.84 16.74
N PRO A 370 -20.28 8.63 16.55
CA PRO A 370 -19.27 8.45 17.60
C PRO A 370 -19.24 9.53 18.67
N LEU A 371 -19.50 10.78 18.29
CA LEU A 371 -19.18 11.97 19.08
C LEU A 371 -20.42 12.74 19.54
N GLY A 372 -21.63 12.24 19.26
CA GLY A 372 -22.87 12.95 19.56
C GLY A 372 -24.05 12.49 18.72
N PHE A 373 -25.01 13.38 18.43
CA PHE A 373 -26.10 13.17 17.47
C PHE A 373 -26.15 14.26 16.40
N ALA A 374 -25.11 15.10 16.30
CA ALA A 374 -25.07 16.18 15.34
C ALA A 374 -24.73 15.64 13.94
N GLU A 375 -25.27 16.30 12.91
CA GLU A 375 -25.02 15.91 11.51
C GLU A 375 -23.53 15.95 11.12
N SER A 376 -22.74 16.81 11.77
CA SER A 376 -21.29 16.89 11.59
C SER A 376 -20.52 15.68 12.11
N ASP A 377 -21.13 14.91 13.00
CA ASP A 377 -20.50 13.78 13.71
C ASP A 377 -20.90 12.44 13.06
N ARG A 378 -21.61 12.52 11.92
CA ARG A 378 -22.14 11.40 11.18
C ARG A 378 -21.05 10.74 10.37
N VAL A 379 -20.80 9.46 10.64
CA VAL A 379 -19.91 8.61 9.86
C VAL A 379 -20.74 7.82 8.87
N LEU A 380 -20.33 7.84 7.61
CA LEU A 380 -21.08 7.27 6.50
C LEU A 380 -20.37 6.10 5.83
N GLU A 381 -19.09 5.90 6.15
CA GLU A 381 -18.24 4.89 5.52
C GLU A 381 -17.20 4.32 6.48
N ARG A 382 -16.62 3.18 6.09
CA ARG A 382 -15.43 2.59 6.71
C ARG A 382 -14.32 2.43 5.69
N ALA A 383 -13.09 2.69 6.13
CA ALA A 383 -11.88 2.35 5.40
C ALA A 383 -11.55 0.86 5.61
N VAL A 384 -11.39 0.13 4.52
CA VAL A 384 -11.01 -1.30 4.52
C VAL A 384 -9.65 -1.44 3.83
N PRO A 385 -8.55 -1.63 4.58
CA PRO A 385 -7.26 -1.91 3.97
C PRO A 385 -7.32 -3.26 3.24
N LEU A 386 -6.73 -3.32 2.05
CA LEU A 386 -6.55 -4.61 1.38
C LEU A 386 -5.36 -5.34 1.98
N ALA A 387 -5.47 -6.67 2.08
CA ALA A 387 -4.41 -7.50 2.62
C ALA A 387 -3.12 -7.34 1.80
N ARG A 388 -1.98 -7.44 2.50
CA ARG A 388 -0.65 -7.46 1.87
C ARG A 388 -0.49 -8.67 0.93
N ARG A 389 0.39 -8.55 -0.05
CA ARG A 389 0.65 -9.64 -1.00
C ARG A 389 1.26 -10.86 -0.30
N VAL A 390 0.74 -12.03 -0.64
CA VAL A 390 1.42 -13.32 -0.48
C VAL A 390 1.58 -13.92 -1.87
N GLN A 391 2.81 -14.22 -2.26
CA GLN A 391 3.10 -14.87 -3.53
C GLN A 391 3.60 -16.29 -3.26
N ILE A 392 2.92 -17.28 -3.86
CA ILE A 392 3.31 -18.69 -3.76
C ILE A 392 4.19 -19.07 -4.95
N LYS A 393 5.34 -19.68 -4.69
CA LYS A 393 6.21 -20.28 -5.72
C LYS A 393 6.62 -21.69 -5.27
N GLY A 394 5.96 -22.70 -5.82
CA GLY A 394 6.08 -24.07 -5.31
C GLY A 394 5.55 -24.14 -3.87
N ASP A 395 6.30 -24.78 -2.98
CA ASP A 395 5.94 -24.91 -1.57
C ASP A 395 6.35 -23.70 -0.70
N ILE A 396 6.70 -22.56 -1.30
CA ILE A 396 7.20 -21.40 -0.54
C ILE A 396 6.26 -20.21 -0.74
N ALA A 397 5.80 -19.66 0.39
CA ALA A 397 5.10 -18.40 0.45
C ALA A 397 6.05 -17.25 0.75
N TYR A 398 5.98 -16.20 -0.06
CA TYR A 398 6.72 -14.96 0.15
C TYR A 398 5.76 -13.87 0.58
N THR A 399 6.12 -13.12 1.62
CA THR A 399 5.39 -11.91 2.04
C THR A 399 6.33 -10.88 2.62
N GLN A 400 5.85 -9.64 2.79
CA GLN A 400 6.64 -8.55 3.34
C GLN A 400 6.44 -8.39 4.84
N VAL A 401 7.51 -8.02 5.52
CA VAL A 401 7.51 -7.60 6.92
C VAL A 401 7.89 -6.11 6.98
N ARG A 402 6.99 -5.31 7.57
CA ARG A 402 7.15 -3.88 7.79
C ARG A 402 7.90 -3.66 9.09
N GLY A 403 9.23 -3.51 9.00
CA GLY A 403 10.09 -3.21 10.15
C GLY A 403 10.41 -1.73 10.30
N ARG A 404 10.05 -0.91 9.31
CA ARG A 404 10.36 0.52 9.27
C ARG A 404 9.26 1.38 9.92
N LYS A 405 9.67 2.33 10.77
CA LYS A 405 8.80 3.23 11.55
C LYS A 405 8.92 4.69 11.05
N THR A 406 7.79 5.39 10.90
CA THR A 406 7.72 6.83 10.56
C THR A 406 8.05 7.72 11.77
N SER A 407 8.66 8.90 11.57
CA SER A 407 9.05 9.83 12.66
C SER A 407 8.40 11.23 12.54
N LEU A 408 8.09 11.85 13.71
CA LEU A 408 7.37 13.13 13.90
C LEU A 408 7.96 14.36 13.19
N PHE A 409 9.26 14.41 12.90
CA PHE A 409 9.91 15.70 12.63
C PHE A 409 10.93 15.69 11.48
N GLY A 410 10.68 14.91 10.43
CA GLY A 410 11.58 14.84 9.28
C GLY A 410 12.95 14.21 9.62
N SER A 411 13.07 13.53 10.77
CA SER A 411 14.15 12.56 10.92
C SER A 411 13.84 11.37 10.02
N LYS A 412 14.89 10.81 9.41
CA LYS A 412 14.79 9.65 8.52
C LYS A 412 14.04 8.55 9.27
N ALA A 413 13.00 8.00 8.66
CA ALA A 413 12.33 6.82 9.21
C ALA A 413 13.35 5.70 9.48
N GLU A 414 13.17 4.99 10.58
CA GLU A 414 14.14 4.06 11.15
C GLU A 414 13.65 2.61 11.01
N GLY A 415 14.59 1.66 11.03
CA GLY A 415 14.30 0.25 10.78
C GLY A 415 14.41 -0.13 9.30
N ALA A 416 14.06 -1.37 8.99
CA ALA A 416 14.16 -1.91 7.64
C ALA A 416 13.02 -2.87 7.34
N ASP A 417 12.49 -2.76 6.13
CA ASP A 417 11.53 -3.71 5.58
C ASP A 417 12.27 -4.92 4.99
N ARG A 418 11.60 -6.06 4.93
CA ARG A 418 12.19 -7.31 4.41
C ARG A 418 11.13 -8.19 3.77
N ILE A 419 11.57 -9.11 2.93
CA ILE A 419 10.75 -10.21 2.44
C ILE A 419 11.11 -11.46 3.23
N VAL A 420 10.08 -12.14 3.76
CA VAL A 420 10.23 -13.45 4.40
C VAL A 420 9.74 -14.54 3.45
N ALA A 421 10.38 -15.70 3.53
CA ALA A 421 9.98 -16.91 2.85
C ALA A 421 9.55 -17.95 3.88
N ILE A 422 8.41 -18.59 3.66
CA ILE A 422 7.82 -19.55 4.57
C ILE A 422 7.58 -20.83 3.79
N ASP A 423 8.27 -21.89 4.17
CA ASP A 423 8.08 -23.22 3.61
C ASP A 423 6.75 -23.80 4.14
N SER A 424 5.82 -24.10 3.23
CA SER A 424 4.46 -24.54 3.58
C SER A 424 4.40 -25.92 4.21
N ARG A 425 5.42 -26.76 4.01
CA ARG A 425 5.46 -28.14 4.51
C ARG A 425 6.05 -28.22 5.92
N SER A 426 7.14 -27.48 6.14
CA SER A 426 7.87 -27.48 7.40
C SER A 426 7.50 -26.31 8.32
N GLY A 427 6.87 -25.27 7.79
CA GLY A 427 6.67 -23.99 8.47
C GLY A 427 7.97 -23.22 8.68
N GLN A 428 9.11 -23.65 8.12
CA GLN A 428 10.38 -22.96 8.34
C GLN A 428 10.35 -21.59 7.67
N VAL A 429 10.74 -20.57 8.45
CA VAL A 429 10.86 -19.18 7.97
C VAL A 429 12.32 -18.87 7.67
N SER A 430 12.57 -18.19 6.56
CA SER A 430 13.87 -17.60 6.22
C SER A 430 13.71 -16.19 5.69
N GLU A 431 14.80 -15.42 5.73
CA GLU A 431 14.90 -14.08 5.15
C GLU A 431 15.89 -14.15 3.96
N PRO A 432 15.44 -14.65 2.79
CA PRO A 432 16.35 -14.95 1.67
C PRO A 432 16.97 -13.71 1.02
N PHE A 433 16.38 -12.52 1.23
CA PHE A 433 16.80 -11.28 0.61
C PHE A 433 17.21 -10.23 1.66
N ALA A 434 18.14 -9.36 1.29
CA ALA A 434 18.66 -8.33 2.19
C ALA A 434 17.58 -7.31 2.58
N ALA A 435 17.52 -6.96 3.87
CA ALA A 435 16.62 -5.92 4.36
C ALA A 435 16.87 -4.56 3.70
N VAL A 436 15.82 -3.74 3.59
CA VAL A 436 15.84 -2.48 2.83
C VAL A 436 15.46 -1.29 3.72
N GLY A 437 16.21 -0.19 3.58
CA GLY A 437 15.98 1.07 4.32
C GLY A 437 14.87 1.96 3.75
N ASN A 438 14.05 1.43 2.84
CA ASN A 438 12.89 2.08 2.22
C ASN A 438 11.63 1.29 2.58
N PHE A 439 10.45 1.87 2.38
CA PHE A 439 9.20 1.11 2.51
C PHE A 439 9.03 0.22 1.28
N ILE A 440 8.76 -1.07 1.48
CA ILE A 440 8.30 -1.95 0.40
C ILE A 440 6.79 -1.70 0.22
N LEU A 441 6.40 -1.18 -0.95
CA LEU A 441 4.99 -0.99 -1.30
C LEU A 441 4.36 -2.28 -1.83
N ASP A 442 5.12 -2.99 -2.67
CA ASP A 442 4.75 -4.26 -3.26
C ASP A 442 6.02 -4.98 -3.74
N PHE A 443 5.93 -6.26 -4.08
CA PHE A 443 7.05 -7.05 -4.55
C PHE A 443 6.60 -8.18 -5.48
N THR A 444 7.56 -8.70 -6.24
CA THR A 444 7.41 -9.97 -6.95
C THR A 444 8.68 -10.78 -6.82
N VAL A 445 8.54 -12.10 -6.73
CA VAL A 445 9.61 -13.09 -6.71
C VAL A 445 9.47 -13.96 -7.95
N MET A 446 10.57 -14.15 -8.65
CA MET A 446 10.67 -14.97 -9.84
C MET A 446 11.89 -15.88 -9.79
N LYS A 447 11.90 -16.89 -10.65
CA LYS A 447 13.12 -17.66 -10.93
C LYS A 447 13.96 -16.85 -11.90
N GLY A 448 15.16 -16.48 -11.47
CA GLY A 448 16.17 -15.90 -12.34
C GLY A 448 17.02 -16.97 -13.04
N PRO A 449 18.09 -16.54 -13.73
CA PRO A 449 19.06 -17.44 -14.34
C PRO A 449 19.62 -18.45 -13.33
N ASN A 450 19.92 -19.68 -13.79
CA ASN A 450 20.44 -20.77 -12.96
C ASN A 450 19.54 -21.20 -11.78
N ASN A 451 18.21 -21.01 -11.90
CA ASN A 451 17.23 -21.30 -10.85
C ASN A 451 17.41 -20.50 -9.55
N ALA A 452 18.21 -19.43 -9.55
CA ALA A 452 18.31 -18.54 -8.41
C ALA A 452 16.98 -17.82 -8.19
N ARG A 453 16.58 -17.62 -6.94
CA ARG A 453 15.40 -16.79 -6.64
C ARG A 453 15.79 -15.33 -6.74
N VAL A 454 14.96 -14.55 -7.43
CA VAL A 454 15.15 -13.11 -7.62
C VAL A 454 13.90 -12.40 -7.13
N ALA A 455 14.07 -11.43 -6.25
CA ALA A 455 13.01 -10.51 -5.83
C ALA A 455 13.18 -9.17 -6.54
N ILE A 456 12.08 -8.62 -7.04
CA ILE A 456 11.98 -7.23 -7.50
C ILE A 456 11.07 -6.51 -6.53
N LEU A 457 11.64 -5.58 -5.78
CA LEU A 457 10.97 -4.81 -4.75
C LEU A 457 10.56 -3.45 -5.32
N LEU A 458 9.29 -3.09 -5.19
CA LEU A 458 8.83 -1.73 -5.42
C LEU A 458 8.97 -0.94 -4.11
N LEU A 459 9.95 -0.04 -4.09
CA LEU A 459 10.34 0.73 -2.92
C LEU A 459 9.83 2.16 -3.00
N ASN A 460 9.50 2.73 -1.85
CA ASN A 460 9.17 4.14 -1.73
C ASN A 460 9.77 4.78 -0.46
N ASP A 461 9.97 6.09 -0.50
CA ASP A 461 10.41 6.85 0.66
C ASP A 461 9.30 6.97 1.74
N LYS A 462 8.03 6.84 1.33
CA LYS A 462 6.82 6.91 2.17
C LYS A 462 6.00 5.62 2.12
N PRO A 463 5.27 5.28 3.20
CA PRO A 463 4.58 3.99 3.32
C PRO A 463 3.33 3.84 2.44
N ASP A 464 2.81 4.96 1.92
CA ASP A 464 1.60 5.09 1.10
C ASP A 464 1.90 5.27 -0.41
N GLY A 465 3.18 5.31 -0.77
CA GLY A 465 3.63 5.49 -2.15
C GLY A 465 3.70 6.94 -2.66
N SER A 466 3.39 7.94 -1.83
CA SER A 466 3.41 9.33 -2.27
C SER A 466 4.82 9.94 -2.39
N GLY A 467 5.85 9.23 -1.91
CA GLY A 467 7.25 9.64 -1.99
C GLY A 467 7.90 9.30 -3.33
N ARG A 468 9.24 9.35 -3.37
CA ARG A 468 10.00 8.90 -4.55
C ARG A 468 9.96 7.38 -4.61
N SER A 469 9.67 6.86 -5.80
CA SER A 469 9.61 5.43 -6.05
C SER A 469 10.89 4.93 -6.70
N SER A 470 11.26 3.69 -6.40
CA SER A 470 12.39 3.02 -7.04
C SER A 470 12.15 1.51 -7.06
N LEU A 471 12.76 0.80 -8.00
CA LEU A 471 12.83 -0.66 -7.97
C LEU A 471 14.15 -1.09 -7.34
N ARG A 472 14.14 -2.20 -6.59
CA ARG A 472 15.37 -2.86 -6.14
C ARG A 472 15.32 -4.33 -6.50
N ILE A 473 16.35 -4.79 -7.21
CA ILE A 473 16.46 -6.19 -7.64
C ILE A 473 17.45 -6.89 -6.72
N GLN A 474 17.02 -8.01 -6.13
CA GLN A 474 17.81 -8.79 -5.17
C GLN A 474 17.81 -10.26 -5.57
N GLN A 475 18.95 -10.92 -5.43
CA GLN A 475 19.08 -12.36 -5.61
C GLN A 475 19.22 -13.03 -4.24
N ASP A 476 18.63 -14.22 -4.08
CA ASP A 476 18.67 -14.98 -2.82
C ASP A 476 20.11 -15.27 -2.40
N ALA A 477 20.46 -14.83 -1.20
CA ALA A 477 21.80 -14.94 -0.63
C ALA A 477 22.21 -16.38 -0.30
N THR A 478 21.27 -17.33 -0.28
CA THR A 478 21.50 -18.74 0.07
C THR A 478 21.79 -19.64 -1.14
N SER A 479 21.80 -19.08 -2.36
CA SER A 479 22.10 -19.83 -3.59
C SER A 479 23.61 -19.93 -3.89
N GLN A 480 24.47 -19.80 -2.89
CA GLN A 480 25.93 -19.98 -2.99
C GLN A 480 26.39 -21.32 -2.41
#